data_AF-A0A3L7RP90-F1
#
_entry.id   AF-A0A3L7RP90-F1
#
_cell.length_a   1.000
_cell.length_b   1.000
_cell.length_c   1.000
_cell.angle_alpha   90.00
_cell.angle_beta   90.00
_cell.angle_gamma   90.00
#
_symmetry.space_group_name_H-M   'P 1'
#
loop_
_entity.id
_entity.type
_entity.pdbx_description
1 polymer ?
#
loop_
_entity_poly.entity_id
_entity_poly.type
_entity_poly.pdbx_seq_one_letter_code
_entity_poly.pdbx_strand_id
1 'polypeptide(L)' 'MFDMLDEALSQRGCDHTLRLTTEWLVLNNLPIEPVVNWLRENGGYCDCESLANSEQAWHDATGGVN' A
#
# COMPACT_ATOMS: atom_id res chain seq x y z
N MET A 1 -0.87 -6.34 3.24
CA MET A 1 -1.48 -5.14 2.62
C MET A 1 -1.38 -5.20 1.11
N PHE A 2 -0.17 -5.38 0.53
CA PHE A 2 0.04 -5.44 -0.91
C PHE A 2 -0.77 -6.55 -1.60
N ASP A 3 -0.84 -7.75 -1.04
CA ASP A 3 -1.73 -8.82 -1.53
C ASP A 3 -3.20 -8.38 -1.67
N MET A 4 -3.72 -7.62 -0.71
CA MET A 4 -5.10 -7.11 -0.75
C MET A 4 -5.27 -6.05 -1.85
N LEU A 5 -4.25 -5.20 -2.06
CA LEU A 5 -4.27 -4.22 -3.14
C LEU A 5 -4.24 -4.91 -4.50
N ASP A 6 -3.41 -5.94 -4.69
CA ASP A 6 -3.34 -6.70 -5.95
C ASP A 6 -4.70 -7.31 -6.30
N GLU A 7 -5.35 -7.98 -5.33
CA GLU A 7 -6.68 -8.55 -5.53
C GLU A 7 -7.74 -7.46 -5.83
N ALA A 8 -7.78 -6.38 -5.05
CA ALA A 8 -8.80 -5.35 -5.19
C ALA A 8 -8.66 -4.53 -6.48
N LEU A 9 -7.42 -4.18 -6.86
CA LEU A 9 -7.12 -3.40 -8.05
C LEU A 9 -7.38 -4.19 -9.34
N SER A 10 -7.15 -5.51 -9.32
CA SER A 10 -7.48 -6.38 -10.46
C SER A 10 -8.98 -6.36 -10.84
N GLN A 11 -9.85 -6.11 -9.85
CA GLN A 11 -11.31 -6.12 -10.03
C GLN A 11 -11.89 -4.73 -10.30
N ARG A 12 -11.34 -3.69 -9.65
CA ARG A 12 -11.96 -2.35 -9.60
C ARG A 12 -11.14 -1.27 -10.31
N GLY A 13 -9.88 -1.57 -10.65
CA GLY A 13 -8.92 -0.57 -11.10
C GLY A 13 -8.54 0.41 -9.98
N CYS A 14 -7.65 1.34 -10.31
CA CYS A 14 -7.24 2.40 -9.39
C CYS A 14 -8.06 3.68 -9.59
N ASP A 15 -8.48 4.30 -8.50
CA ASP A 15 -9.14 5.62 -8.50
C ASP A 15 -8.14 6.79 -8.26
N HIS A 16 -6.84 6.50 -8.32
CA HIS A 16 -5.74 7.43 -8.04
C HIS A 16 -5.76 8.04 -6.63
N THR A 17 -6.33 7.31 -5.67
CA THR A 17 -6.27 7.65 -4.24
C THR A 17 -5.60 6.54 -3.43
N LEU A 18 -5.38 6.78 -2.13
CA LEU A 18 -4.93 5.77 -1.15
C LEU A 18 -6.11 5.20 -0.35
N ARG A 19 -7.30 5.13 -0.94
CA ARG A 19 -8.53 4.78 -0.23
C ARG A 19 -8.48 3.34 0.28
N LEU A 20 -8.09 2.37 -0.55
CA LEU A 20 -8.02 0.97 -0.14
C LEU A 20 -6.94 0.75 0.91
N THR A 21 -5.78 1.39 0.73
CA THR A 21 -4.68 1.37 1.71
C THR A 21 -5.15 1.91 3.07
N THR A 22 -5.79 3.08 3.08
CA THR A 22 -6.26 3.72 4.32
C THR A 22 -7.36 2.89 5.00
N GLU A 23 -8.30 2.35 4.23
CA GLU A 23 -9.33 1.43 4.73
C GLU A 23 -8.70 0.19 5.39
N TRP A 24 -7.70 -0.43 4.75
CA TRP A 24 -7.01 -1.60 5.30
C TRP A 24 -6.26 -1.27 6.60
N LEU A 25 -5.60 -0.11 6.68
CA LEU A 25 -4.91 0.33 7.90
C LEU A 25 -5.88 0.53 9.06
N VAL A 26 -7.04 1.14 8.81
CA VAL A 26 -8.09 1.32 9.81
C VAL A 26 -8.62 -0.02 10.31
N LEU A 27 -8.91 -0.96 9.40
CA LEU A 27 -9.42 -2.29 9.76
C LEU A 27 -8.43 -3.11 10.59
N ASN A 28 -7.12 -2.88 10.41
CA ASN A 28 -6.07 -3.56 11.15
C ASN A 28 -5.56 -2.75 12.36
N ASN A 29 -6.19 -1.62 12.67
CA ASN A 29 -5.81 -0.74 13.78
C ASN A 29 -4.34 -0.28 13.71
N LEU A 30 -3.88 0.06 12.49
CA LEU A 30 -2.53 0.52 12.19
C LEU A 30 -2.48 2.04 11.99
N PRO A 31 -1.33 2.68 12.27
CA PRO A 31 -1.21 4.13 12.15
C PRO A 31 -1.22 4.56 10.67
N ILE A 32 -2.15 5.44 10.30
CA ILE A 32 -2.33 5.88 8.91
C ILE A 32 -1.19 6.78 8.45
N GLU A 33 -0.98 7.92 9.14
CA GLU A 33 -0.02 8.95 8.71
C GLU A 33 1.41 8.44 8.51
N PRO A 34 2.01 7.66 9.43
CA PRO A 34 3.35 7.12 9.22
C PRO A 34 3.45 6.20 8.00
N VAL A 35 2.44 5.36 7.77
CA VAL A 35 2.43 4.45 6.61
C VAL A 35 2.26 5.23 5.32
N VAL A 36 1.33 6.17 5.25
CA VAL A 36 1.10 7.02 4.07
C VAL A 36 2.35 7.84 3.73
N ASN A 37 3.03 8.39 4.73
CA ASN A 37 4.27 9.15 4.49
C ASN A 37 5.38 8.24 3.95
N TRP A 38 5.56 7.05 4.51
CA TRP A 38 6.53 6.09 4.00
C TRP A 38 6.22 5.64 2.56
N LEU A 39 4.94 5.40 2.24
CA LEU A 39 4.53 5.06 0.87
C LEU A 39 4.90 6.18 -0.10
N ARG A 40 4.60 7.45 0.23
CA ARG A 40 4.95 8.60 -0.61
C ARG A 40 6.46 8.76 -0.81
N GLU A 41 7.26 8.53 0.23
CA GLU A 41 8.71 8.52 0.15
C GLU A 41 9.23 7.42 -0.80
N ASN A 42 8.47 6.33 -0.95
CA ASN A 42 8.75 5.21 -1.85
C ASN A 42 7.86 5.22 -3.11
N GLY A 43 7.39 6.39 -3.53
CA GLY A 43 6.69 6.58 -4.80
C GLY A 43 5.24 6.08 -4.85
N GLY A 44 4.62 5.72 -3.72
CA GLY A 44 3.23 5.30 -3.61
C GLY A 44 2.27 6.44 -3.29
N TYR A 45 1.75 7.15 -4.30
CA TYR A 45 0.78 8.24 -4.13
C TYR A 45 -0.67 7.80 -4.36
N CYS A 46 -0.90 6.70 -5.09
CA CYS A 46 -2.15 5.92 -5.15
C CYS A 46 -1.94 4.49 -4.60
N ASP A 47 -3.05 3.77 -4.42
CA ASP A 47 -3.06 2.33 -4.16
C ASP A 47 -2.26 1.55 -5.23
N CYS A 48 -2.37 1.94 -6.50
CA CYS A 48 -1.66 1.33 -7.62
C CYS A 48 -0.13 1.46 -7.58
N GLU A 49 0.34 2.65 -7.22
CA GLU A 49 1.75 2.98 -7.11
C GLU A 49 2.32 2.43 -5.81
N SER A 50 1.51 2.33 -4.75
CA SER A 50 1.92 1.64 -3.52
C SER A 50 2.29 0.19 -3.83
N LEU A 51 1.45 -0.51 -4.61
CA LEU A 51 1.76 -1.85 -5.10
C LEU A 51 2.99 -1.85 -6.04
N ALA A 52 3.00 -1.00 -7.07
CA ALA A 52 4.05 -1.03 -8.09
C ALA A 52 5.44 -0.55 -7.63
N ASN A 53 5.49 0.41 -6.69
CA ASN A 53 6.72 1.11 -6.33
C ASN A 53 7.20 0.78 -4.90
N SER A 54 6.28 0.48 -3.97
CA SER A 54 6.61 0.37 -2.54
C SER A 54 6.71 -1.06 -2.01
N GLU A 55 6.13 -2.05 -2.70
CA GLU A 55 6.16 -3.47 -2.26
C GLU A 55 7.59 -4.02 -2.18
N GLN A 56 8.40 -3.81 -3.22
CA GLN A 56 9.80 -4.27 -3.22
C GLN A 56 10.62 -3.61 -2.10
N ALA A 57 10.45 -2.29 -1.91
CA ALA A 57 11.13 -1.57 -0.84
C ALA A 57 10.78 -2.11 0.56
N TRP A 58 9.53 -2.55 0.75
CA TRP A 58 9.10 -3.19 1.99
C TRP A 58 9.74 -4.57 2.19
N HIS A 59 9.75 -5.42 1.15
CA HIS A 59 10.39 -6.73 1.23
C HIS A 59 11.89 -6.62 1.54
N ASP A 60 12.58 -5.67 0.91
CA ASP A 60 14.01 -5.43 1.16
C ASP A 60 14.25 -4.96 2.60
N ALA A 61 13.40 -4.07 3.14
CA ALA A 61 13.52 -3.54 4.49
C ALA A 61 13.21 -4.58 5.58
N THR A 62 12.36 -5.56 5.28
CA THR A 62 11.90 -6.55 6.26
C THR A 62 12.53 -7.93 6.10
N GLY A 63 13.32 -8.15 5.04
CA GLY A 63 13.95 -9.45 4.77
C GLY A 63 12.97 -10.47 4.19
N GLY A 64 11.95 -10.01 3.44
CA GLY A 64 11.02 -10.89 2.72
C GLY A 64 9.97 -11.57 3.58
N VAL A 65 9.70 -11.07 4.79
CA VAL A 65 8.51 -11.52 5.54
C VAL A 65 7.25 -10.93 4.92
N ASN A 66 6.26 -11.79 4.74
CA ASN A 66 4.93 -11.45 4.24
C ASN A 66 3.98 -11.18 5.41
#